data_AF-A0A0F9H3Y7-F1
#
_entry.id   AF-A0A0F9H3Y7-F1
#
_cell.length_a   1.000
_cell.length_b   1.000
_cell.length_c   1.000
_cell.angle_alpha   90.00
_cell.angle_beta   90.00
_cell.angle_gamma   90.00
#
_symmetry.space_group_name_H-M   'P 1'
#
loop_
_entity.id
_entity.type
_entity.pdbx_description
1 polymer ?
#
loop_
_entity_poly.entity_id
_entity_poly.type
_entity_poly.pdbx_seq_one_letter_code
_entity_poly.pdbx_strand_id
1 'polypeptide(L)'
;MAIEGGPLDPSAILGSPGLKESGGFIHEEFLPRLQGRKGVRLYEEMLNNNSIIGAVMFIVKNLIRQVHWRIEAADESNAAKIEAEFIESAMEDMSITFEDVVSEVLSMLGFGWSNFELIYKLRKGQTEDPTTRSDHNDGRFGWRKIEIRSQDTLDRWRFDEDRGVNGMVQTDFHSPRGPVFIPIEKS
;
A
#
# COMPACT_ATOMS: atom_id res chain seq x y z
N MET A 1 -19.49 -34.62 4.69
CA MET A 1 -20.67 -34.70 5.58
C MET A 1 -21.46 -33.43 5.33
N ALA A 2 -22.57 -33.53 4.60
CA ALA A 2 -23.40 -32.39 4.22
C ALA A 2 -24.14 -31.87 5.46
N ILE A 3 -24.08 -30.57 5.71
CA ILE A 3 -24.80 -29.93 6.81
C ILE A 3 -26.14 -29.46 6.24
N GLU A 4 -27.19 -30.19 6.60
CA GLU A 4 -28.59 -29.89 6.30
C GLU A 4 -29.07 -28.65 7.08
N GLY A 5 -29.60 -27.67 6.35
CA GLY A 5 -30.89 -27.01 6.65
C GLY A 5 -31.06 -26.13 7.90
N GLY A 6 -30.04 -25.87 8.71
CA GLY A 6 -30.13 -24.91 9.82
C GLY A 6 -30.13 -23.44 9.36
N PRO A 7 -30.67 -22.49 10.15
CA PRO A 7 -30.50 -21.07 9.86
C PRO A 7 -29.01 -20.75 9.86
N LEU A 8 -28.54 -20.23 8.74
CA LEU A 8 -27.15 -19.80 8.56
C LEU A 8 -26.91 -18.55 9.40
N ASP A 9 -25.84 -18.55 10.18
CA ASP A 9 -25.37 -17.35 10.86
C ASP A 9 -24.95 -16.32 9.81
N PRO A 10 -25.57 -15.13 9.75
CA PRO A 10 -25.19 -14.09 8.79
C PRO A 10 -23.74 -13.62 8.91
N SER A 11 -23.10 -13.86 10.06
CA SER A 11 -21.71 -13.50 10.30
C SER A 11 -20.70 -14.59 9.89
N ALA A 12 -21.17 -15.81 9.60
CA ALA A 12 -20.29 -16.92 9.24
C ALA A 12 -19.90 -16.88 7.75
N ILE A 13 -18.61 -17.11 7.48
CA ILE A 13 -18.10 -17.29 6.11
C ILE A 13 -18.41 -18.73 5.66
N LEU A 14 -19.19 -18.85 4.58
CA LEU A 14 -19.66 -20.15 4.05
C LEU A 14 -18.85 -20.68 2.87
N GLY A 15 -17.97 -19.85 2.29
CA GLY A 15 -17.17 -20.20 1.13
C GLY A 15 -15.88 -19.39 1.07
N SER A 16 -14.98 -19.76 0.17
CA SER A 16 -13.72 -19.04 -0.03
C SER A 16 -13.83 -18.05 -1.20
N PRO A 17 -12.96 -17.01 -1.27
CA PRO A 17 -12.95 -16.02 -2.35
C PRO A 17 -12.69 -16.58 -3.77
N GLY A 18 -12.37 -17.87 -3.91
CA GLY A 18 -12.07 -18.49 -5.21
C GLY A 18 -10.67 -18.18 -5.77
N LEU A 19 -9.85 -17.42 -5.05
CA LEU A 19 -8.46 -17.14 -5.41
C LEU A 19 -7.64 -18.44 -5.46
N LYS A 20 -7.05 -18.73 -6.62
CA LYS A 20 -6.15 -19.87 -6.82
C LYS A 20 -4.81 -19.58 -6.17
N GLU A 21 -4.71 -19.89 -4.88
CA GLU A 21 -3.53 -19.61 -4.08
C GLU A 21 -3.00 -20.88 -3.40
N SER A 22 -1.67 -21.01 -3.39
CA SER A 22 -0.98 -22.08 -2.66
C SER A 22 0.35 -21.59 -2.12
N GLY A 23 0.54 -21.66 -0.79
CA GLY A 23 1.81 -21.35 -0.14
C GLY A 23 2.23 -19.88 -0.17
N GLY A 24 1.27 -18.97 -0.33
CA GLY A 24 1.44 -17.53 -0.51
C GLY A 24 1.62 -17.09 -1.97
N PHE A 25 1.52 -18.03 -2.92
CA PHE A 25 1.68 -17.78 -4.34
C PHE A 25 0.34 -17.81 -5.08
N ILE A 26 0.10 -16.81 -5.92
CA ILE A 26 -1.14 -16.67 -6.70
C ILE A 26 -0.96 -17.31 -8.09
N HIS A 27 -1.96 -18.10 -8.49
CA HIS A 27 -2.00 -18.90 -9.71
C HIS A 27 -3.22 -18.59 -10.59
N GLU A 28 -3.58 -17.31 -10.72
CA GLU A 28 -4.63 -16.83 -11.61
C GLU A 28 -4.16 -16.57 -13.05
N GLU A 29 -2.87 -16.27 -13.22
CA GLU A 29 -2.30 -15.95 -14.53
C GLU A 29 -2.20 -17.20 -15.42
N PHE A 30 -2.79 -17.12 -16.61
CA PHE A 30 -2.83 -18.22 -17.57
C PHE A 30 -1.50 -18.39 -18.31
N LEU A 31 -0.74 -17.30 -18.51
CA LEU A 31 0.58 -17.33 -19.14
C LEU A 31 1.66 -17.58 -18.08
N PRO A 32 2.33 -18.75 -18.06
CA PRO A 32 3.33 -19.05 -17.03
C PRO A 32 4.53 -18.08 -17.02
N ARG A 33 4.76 -17.35 -18.12
CA ARG A 33 5.80 -16.32 -18.23
C ARG A 33 5.44 -15.03 -17.49
N LEU A 34 4.14 -14.75 -17.32
CA LEU A 34 3.62 -13.57 -16.62
C LEU A 34 3.32 -13.84 -15.15
N GLN A 35 3.57 -15.06 -14.69
CA GLN A 35 3.25 -15.47 -13.33
C GLN A 35 4.35 -15.06 -12.32
N GLY A 36 3.92 -14.49 -11.19
CA GLY A 36 4.79 -14.14 -10.06
C GLY A 36 5.99 -13.27 -10.44
N ARG A 37 7.16 -13.54 -9.85
CA ARG A 37 8.40 -12.76 -10.05
C ARG A 37 8.91 -12.75 -11.50
N LYS A 38 8.47 -13.67 -12.36
CA LYS A 38 8.81 -13.66 -13.79
C LYS A 38 8.01 -12.57 -14.51
N GLY A 39 6.70 -12.50 -14.25
CA GLY A 39 5.86 -11.45 -14.80
C GLY A 39 6.27 -10.07 -14.33
N VAL A 40 6.52 -9.89 -13.03
CA VAL A 40 6.98 -8.61 -12.48
C VAL A 40 8.23 -8.10 -13.20
N ARG A 41 9.25 -8.96 -13.39
CA ARG A 41 10.46 -8.57 -14.12
C ARG A 41 10.20 -8.23 -15.58
N LEU A 42 9.28 -8.94 -16.25
CA LEU A 42 8.92 -8.61 -17.62
C LEU A 42 8.19 -7.27 -17.71
N TYR A 43 7.27 -7.00 -16.79
CA TYR A 43 6.58 -5.70 -16.73
C TYR A 43 7.56 -4.57 -16.43
N GLU A 44 8.50 -4.78 -15.53
CA GLU A 44 9.58 -3.81 -15.25
C GLU A 44 10.43 -3.54 -16.50
N GLU A 45 10.82 -4.59 -17.24
CA GLU A 45 11.53 -4.44 -18.51
C GLU A 45 10.73 -3.64 -19.53
N MET A 46 9.43 -3.93 -19.66
CA MET A 46 8.52 -3.20 -20.54
C MET A 46 8.39 -1.72 -20.15
N LEU A 47 8.23 -1.43 -18.87
CA LEU A 47 8.11 -0.06 -18.34
C LEU A 47 9.38 0.75 -18.58
N ASN A 48 10.55 0.14 -18.44
CA ASN A 48 11.84 0.83 -18.50
C ASN A 48 12.43 0.91 -19.91
N ASN A 49 12.16 -0.08 -20.79
CA ASN A 49 12.82 -0.18 -22.09
C ASN A 49 11.91 0.17 -23.28
N ASN A 50 10.58 0.04 -23.15
CA ASN A 50 9.67 0.35 -24.25
C ASN A 50 9.25 1.84 -24.20
N SER A 51 9.62 2.59 -25.23
CA SER A 51 9.35 4.04 -25.29
C SER A 51 7.87 4.40 -25.31
N ILE A 52 7.00 3.55 -25.90
CA ILE A 52 5.55 3.80 -25.95
C ILE A 52 4.95 3.60 -24.58
N ILE A 53 5.28 2.49 -23.90
CA ILE A 53 4.79 2.20 -22.55
C ILE A 53 5.29 3.26 -21.57
N GLY A 54 6.58 3.59 -21.61
CA GLY A 54 7.17 4.64 -20.79
C GLY A 54 6.49 5.99 -21.01
N ALA A 55 6.20 6.37 -22.27
CA ALA A 55 5.49 7.61 -22.58
C ALA A 55 4.06 7.63 -22.01
N VAL A 56 3.30 6.55 -22.16
CA VAL A 56 1.93 6.46 -21.60
C VAL A 56 1.97 6.56 -20.07
N MET A 57 2.86 5.82 -19.42
CA MET A 57 3.00 5.85 -17.96
C MET A 57 3.42 7.23 -17.46
N PHE A 58 4.34 7.89 -18.17
CA PHE A 58 4.74 9.26 -17.86
C PHE A 58 3.56 10.23 -17.98
N ILE A 59 2.77 10.15 -19.06
CA ILE A 59 1.59 11.01 -19.25
C ILE A 59 0.59 10.81 -18.11
N VAL A 60 0.25 9.57 -17.78
CA VAL A 60 -0.71 9.26 -16.70
C VAL A 60 -0.23 9.78 -15.36
N LYS A 61 1.04 9.53 -15.00
CA LYS A 61 1.62 10.03 -13.73
C LYS A 61 1.58 11.55 -13.67
N ASN A 62 1.95 12.26 -14.73
CA ASN A 62 1.93 13.72 -14.72
C ASN A 62 0.52 14.31 -14.66
N LEU A 63 -0.47 13.72 -15.34
CA LEU A 63 -1.85 14.18 -15.27
C LEU A 63 -2.41 14.05 -13.85
N ILE A 64 -2.13 12.94 -13.17
CA ILE A 64 -2.65 12.72 -11.82
C ILE A 64 -1.91 13.58 -10.79
N ARG A 65 -0.60 13.81 -10.97
CA ARG A 65 0.18 14.72 -10.11
C ARG A 65 -0.27 16.18 -10.15
N GLN A 66 -1.04 16.60 -11.17
CA GLN A 66 -1.59 17.95 -11.28
C GLN A 66 -2.90 18.12 -10.50
N VAL A 67 -3.47 17.05 -9.96
CA VAL A 67 -4.72 17.11 -9.19
C VAL A 67 -4.44 17.70 -7.81
N HIS A 68 -5.23 18.71 -7.43
CA HIS A 68 -5.22 19.27 -6.09
C HIS A 68 -6.02 18.38 -5.14
N TRP A 69 -5.35 17.81 -4.14
CA TRP A 69 -5.98 17.03 -3.08
C TRP A 69 -6.37 17.95 -1.93
N ARG A 70 -7.54 17.72 -1.33
CA ARG A 70 -8.01 18.46 -0.15
C ARG A 70 -8.68 17.52 0.84
N ILE A 71 -8.63 17.85 2.12
CA ILE A 71 -9.37 17.12 3.15
C ILE A 71 -10.70 17.81 3.42
N GLU A 72 -11.79 17.06 3.36
CA GLU A 72 -13.12 17.56 3.69
C GLU A 72 -13.52 17.11 5.09
N ALA A 73 -14.06 18.04 5.89
CA ALA A 73 -14.61 17.74 7.20
C ALA A 73 -15.80 16.78 7.07
N ALA A 74 -15.92 15.85 8.01
CA ALA A 74 -17.02 14.87 8.02
C ALA A 74 -18.40 15.54 8.16
N ASP A 75 -18.47 16.69 8.83
CA ASP A 75 -19.68 17.50 9.00
C ASP A 75 -19.32 18.98 9.28
N GLU A 76 -20.35 19.82 9.50
CA GLU A 76 -20.18 21.27 9.71
C GLU A 76 -19.69 21.65 11.12
N SER A 77 -19.52 20.68 12.02
CA SER A 77 -19.09 20.95 13.39
C SER A 77 -17.67 21.51 13.44
N ASN A 78 -17.39 22.34 14.45
CA ASN A 78 -16.03 22.86 14.65
C ASN A 78 -15.03 21.73 14.95
N ALA A 79 -15.47 20.67 15.61
CA ALA A 79 -14.60 19.52 15.89
C ALA A 79 -14.16 18.82 14.59
N ALA A 80 -15.10 18.57 13.66
CA ALA A 80 -14.77 17.95 12.39
C ALA A 80 -13.84 18.83 11.53
N LYS A 81 -14.00 20.15 11.56
CA LYS A 81 -13.13 21.09 10.85
C LYS A 81 -11.69 21.08 11.41
N ILE A 82 -11.54 21.10 12.73
CA ILE A 82 -10.23 21.01 13.38
C ILE A 82 -9.51 19.70 13.02
N GLU A 83 -10.25 18.59 12.97
CA GLU A 83 -9.67 17.30 12.59
C GLU A 83 -9.31 17.25 11.10
N ALA A 84 -10.12 17.84 10.21
CA ALA A 84 -9.77 17.95 8.79
C ALA A 84 -8.48 18.76 8.57
N GLU A 85 -8.36 19.92 9.22
CA GLU A 85 -7.15 20.77 9.20
C GLU A 85 -5.93 20.01 9.74
N PHE A 86 -6.12 19.22 10.81
CA PHE A 86 -5.06 18.38 11.33
C PHE A 86 -4.58 17.33 10.32
N ILE A 87 -5.51 16.59 9.71
CA ILE A 87 -5.16 15.54 8.72
C ILE A 87 -4.48 16.15 7.50
N GLU A 88 -4.96 17.30 7.01
CA GLU A 88 -4.32 18.04 5.92
C GLU A 88 -2.89 18.45 6.31
N SER A 89 -2.70 19.02 7.51
CA SER A 89 -1.35 19.35 8.00
C SER A 89 -0.45 18.13 8.19
N ALA A 90 -1.01 16.96 8.51
CA ALA A 90 -0.25 15.72 8.65
C ALA A 90 0.15 15.12 7.29
N MET A 91 -0.66 15.36 6.25
CA MET A 91 -0.36 14.99 4.87
C MET A 91 0.77 15.83 4.29
N GLU A 92 0.80 17.14 4.59
CA GLU A 92 1.84 18.07 4.12
C GLU A 92 3.18 17.92 4.88
N ASP A 93 3.13 17.54 6.16
CA ASP A 93 4.29 17.38 7.05
C ASP A 93 4.99 16.00 6.90
N MET A 94 4.90 15.35 5.74
CA MET A 94 5.61 14.09 5.48
C MET A 94 7.04 14.31 4.98
N SER A 95 7.90 13.27 5.04
CA SER A 95 9.27 13.35 4.50
C SER A 95 9.35 13.27 2.98
N ILE A 96 8.24 12.91 2.33
CA ILE A 96 8.03 12.91 0.87
C ILE A 96 6.69 13.59 0.60
N THR A 97 6.53 14.16 -0.58
CA THR A 97 5.26 14.82 -0.95
C THR A 97 4.14 13.80 -1.12
N PHE A 98 2.89 14.21 -0.90
CA PHE A 98 1.74 13.34 -1.15
C PHE A 98 1.63 12.99 -2.64
N GLU A 99 2.02 13.90 -3.53
CA GLU A 99 2.08 13.68 -4.98
C GLU A 99 3.08 12.58 -5.35
N ASP A 100 4.21 12.49 -4.64
CA ASP A 100 5.16 11.38 -4.82
C ASP A 100 4.56 10.07 -4.32
N VAL A 101 3.84 10.07 -3.19
CA VAL A 101 3.08 8.88 -2.72
C VAL A 101 2.09 8.42 -3.79
N VAL A 102 1.29 9.34 -4.36
CA VAL A 102 0.34 9.02 -5.44
C VAL A 102 1.08 8.48 -6.67
N SER A 103 2.21 9.07 -7.06
CA SER A 103 3.03 8.59 -8.16
C SER A 103 3.54 7.16 -7.94
N GLU A 104 3.91 6.81 -6.70
CA GLU A 104 4.27 5.45 -6.31
C GLU A 104 3.06 4.52 -6.35
N VAL A 105 1.87 4.96 -5.92
CA VAL A 105 0.63 4.16 -5.99
C VAL A 105 0.34 3.77 -7.44
N LEU A 106 0.57 4.68 -8.38
CA LEU A 106 0.38 4.43 -9.82
C LEU A 106 1.31 3.36 -10.41
N SER A 107 2.31 2.87 -9.67
CA SER A 107 3.04 1.64 -10.06
C SER A 107 2.10 0.44 -10.22
N MET A 108 0.94 0.44 -9.52
CA MET A 108 -0.09 -0.58 -9.69
C MET A 108 -0.60 -0.70 -11.13
N LEU A 109 -0.52 0.35 -11.95
CA LEU A 109 -0.96 0.29 -13.34
C LEU A 109 -0.08 -0.63 -14.19
N GLY A 110 1.22 -0.74 -13.84
CA GLY A 110 2.15 -1.62 -14.52
C GLY A 110 2.18 -3.03 -13.93
N PHE A 111 2.03 -3.15 -12.61
CA PHE A 111 2.24 -4.42 -11.90
C PHE A 111 0.95 -5.10 -11.40
N GLY A 112 -0.20 -4.42 -11.50
CA GLY A 112 -1.50 -4.89 -11.00
C GLY A 112 -1.73 -4.67 -9.50
N TRP A 113 -0.70 -4.24 -8.75
CA TRP A 113 -0.78 -3.99 -7.31
C TRP A 113 0.37 -3.07 -6.86
N SER A 114 0.21 -2.46 -5.69
CA SER A 114 1.24 -1.68 -5.01
C SER A 114 1.02 -1.81 -3.50
N ASN A 115 2.05 -2.18 -2.74
CA ASN A 115 1.96 -2.32 -1.28
C ASN A 115 2.70 -1.18 -0.59
N PHE A 116 2.08 -0.60 0.44
CA PHE A 116 2.64 0.53 1.18
C PHE A 116 2.74 0.23 2.66
N GLU A 117 3.83 0.70 3.26
CA GLU A 117 4.02 0.70 4.69
C GLU A 117 3.74 2.09 5.26
N LEU A 118 2.76 2.17 6.15
CA LEU A 118 2.47 3.36 6.93
C LEU A 118 3.50 3.51 8.06
N ILE A 119 4.14 4.68 8.13
CA ILE A 119 5.15 4.97 9.13
C ILE A 119 4.80 6.29 9.81
N TYR A 120 4.65 6.25 11.14
CA TYR A 120 4.23 7.39 11.95
C TYR A 120 5.41 8.15 12.56
N LYS A 121 5.13 9.38 12.98
CA LYS A 121 5.98 10.23 13.83
C LYS A 121 5.15 10.93 14.89
N LEU A 122 5.79 11.35 15.98
CA LEU A 122 5.19 12.19 17.01
C LEU A 122 5.61 13.66 16.79
N ARG A 123 4.67 14.57 16.55
CA ARG A 123 4.96 15.96 16.13
C ARG A 123 5.52 16.80 17.28
N LYS A 124 6.85 17.00 17.31
CA LYS A 124 7.58 17.70 18.39
C LYS A 124 8.47 18.86 17.90
N GLY A 125 8.13 19.46 16.77
CA GLY A 125 8.91 20.52 16.13
C GLY A 125 10.14 20.00 15.39
N GLN A 126 11.05 20.92 15.05
CA GLN A 126 12.25 20.66 14.26
C GLN A 126 13.34 19.94 15.06
N THR A 127 13.11 18.68 15.41
CA THR A 127 14.10 17.82 16.06
C THR A 127 15.01 17.13 15.03
N GLU A 128 16.17 16.62 15.47
CA GLU A 128 17.06 15.84 14.60
C GLU A 128 16.52 14.42 14.33
N ASP A 129 15.76 13.86 15.27
CA ASP A 129 15.22 12.51 15.19
C ASP A 129 14.02 12.44 14.21
N PRO A 130 14.10 11.67 13.11
CA PRO A 130 13.02 11.56 12.13
C PRO A 130 11.69 11.05 12.71
N THR A 131 11.70 10.34 13.84
CA THR A 131 10.48 9.85 14.50
C THR A 131 9.75 10.95 15.27
N THR A 132 10.38 12.12 15.46
CA THR A 132 9.81 13.26 16.15
C THR A 132 9.85 14.59 15.38
N ARG A 133 10.64 14.65 14.29
CA ARG A 133 10.81 15.85 13.46
C ARG A 133 9.52 16.21 12.72
N SER A 134 9.01 17.42 12.94
CA SER A 134 7.78 17.93 12.34
C SER A 134 7.81 19.45 12.23
N ASP A 135 7.07 19.98 11.27
CA ASP A 135 6.80 21.42 11.17
C ASP A 135 5.87 21.93 12.29
N HIS A 136 5.32 21.00 13.09
CA HIS A 136 4.38 21.27 14.17
C HIS A 136 4.86 20.69 15.52
N ASN A 137 4.38 21.27 16.61
CA ASN A 137 4.75 20.90 17.99
C ASN A 137 3.52 20.66 18.88
N ASP A 138 2.49 20.06 18.31
CA ASP A 138 1.19 19.80 18.95
C ASP A 138 1.16 18.48 19.76
N GLY A 139 2.21 17.66 19.69
CA GLY A 139 2.30 16.38 20.39
C GLY A 139 1.37 15.30 19.82
N ARG A 140 0.80 15.49 18.62
CA ARG A 140 -0.06 14.50 17.95
C ARG A 140 0.78 13.54 17.09
N PHE A 141 0.22 12.37 16.81
CA PHE A 141 0.81 11.43 15.85
C PHE A 141 0.40 11.80 14.43
N GLY A 142 1.38 12.05 13.56
CA GLY A 142 1.19 12.26 12.13
C GLY A 142 1.92 11.20 11.30
N TRP A 143 1.76 11.27 9.98
CA TRP A 143 2.54 10.42 9.07
C TRP A 143 3.96 10.96 8.94
N ARG A 144 4.95 10.08 9.09
CA ARG A 144 6.32 10.37 8.71
C ARG A 144 6.51 10.17 7.22
N LYS A 145 6.05 9.02 6.71
CA LYS A 145 6.03 8.66 5.30
C LYS A 145 5.07 7.49 5.06
N ILE A 146 4.58 7.41 3.83
CA ILE A 146 3.84 6.27 3.29
C ILE A 146 4.75 5.67 2.22
N GLU A 147 5.40 4.56 2.54
CA GLU A 147 6.53 4.07 1.75
C GLU A 147 6.19 2.81 0.98
N ILE A 148 6.43 2.82 -0.34
CA ILE A 148 6.22 1.65 -1.18
C ILE A 148 7.17 0.51 -0.80
N ARG A 149 6.66 -0.72 -0.93
CA ARG A 149 7.48 -1.93 -0.97
C ARG A 149 7.43 -2.46 -2.40
N SER A 150 8.58 -2.35 -3.06
CA SER A 150 8.71 -2.61 -4.50
C SER A 150 8.20 -4.01 -4.87
N GLN A 151 7.51 -4.11 -6.01
CA GLN A 151 6.82 -5.32 -6.42
C GLN A 151 7.78 -6.50 -6.70
N ASP A 152 9.01 -6.21 -7.10
CA ASP A 152 10.08 -7.19 -7.35
C ASP A 152 10.60 -7.86 -6.06
N THR A 153 10.38 -7.21 -4.92
CA THR A 153 10.77 -7.69 -3.59
C THR A 153 9.74 -8.60 -2.95
N LEU A 154 8.55 -8.76 -3.53
CA LEU A 154 7.57 -9.74 -3.04
C LEU A 154 8.13 -11.16 -3.15
N ASP A 155 8.27 -11.82 -2.01
CA ASP A 155 8.53 -13.26 -1.95
C ASP A 155 7.22 -14.03 -2.07
N ARG A 156 6.30 -13.79 -1.13
CA ARG A 156 4.97 -14.41 -1.08
C ARG A 156 4.00 -13.58 -0.25
N TRP A 157 2.71 -13.75 -0.49
CA TRP A 157 1.65 -13.19 0.35
C TRP A 157 1.43 -14.04 1.61
N ARG A 158 0.93 -13.40 2.67
CA ARG A 158 0.41 -14.07 3.86
C ARG A 158 -1.09 -13.91 3.88
N PHE A 159 -1.77 -15.05 3.99
CA PHE A 159 -3.22 -15.10 4.12
C PHE A 159 -3.61 -15.51 5.54
N ASP A 160 -4.73 -15.00 6.02
CA ASP A 160 -5.38 -15.47 7.23
C ASP A 160 -6.21 -16.76 6.99
N GLU A 161 -6.89 -17.23 8.03
CA GLU A 161 -7.71 -18.45 7.97
C GLU A 161 -8.89 -18.33 6.98
N ASP A 162 -9.40 -17.12 6.79
CA ASP A 162 -10.51 -16.78 5.89
C ASP A 162 -10.04 -16.46 4.46
N ARG A 163 -8.75 -16.65 4.17
CA ARG A 163 -8.07 -16.32 2.91
C ARG A 163 -8.08 -14.81 2.60
N GLY A 164 -8.25 -13.97 3.61
CA GLY A 164 -7.93 -12.54 3.55
C GLY A 164 -6.42 -12.31 3.51
N VAL A 165 -5.98 -11.24 2.83
CA VAL A 165 -4.55 -10.88 2.77
C VAL A 165 -4.16 -10.18 4.08
N ASN A 166 -3.30 -10.80 4.86
CA ASN A 166 -2.77 -10.25 6.12
C ASN A 166 -1.46 -9.45 5.90
N GLY A 167 -0.78 -9.66 4.77
CA GLY A 167 0.39 -8.87 4.41
C GLY A 167 1.31 -9.57 3.42
N MET A 168 2.53 -9.06 3.27
CA MET A 168 3.53 -9.64 2.36
C MET A 168 4.80 -10.04 3.10
N VAL A 169 5.41 -11.13 2.64
CA VAL A 169 6.80 -11.44 2.96
C VAL A 169 7.67 -10.80 1.90
N GLN A 170 8.55 -9.90 2.32
CA GLN A 170 9.47 -9.17 1.47
C GLN A 170 10.85 -9.85 1.48
N THR A 171 11.45 -10.03 0.30
CA THR A 171 12.89 -10.24 0.17
C THR A 171 13.60 -8.90 0.37
N ASP A 172 14.16 -8.69 1.55
CA ASP A 172 15.01 -7.53 1.83
C ASP A 172 16.47 -7.87 1.47
N PHE A 173 16.95 -7.32 0.35
CA PHE A 173 18.32 -7.54 -0.13
C PHE A 173 19.39 -6.87 0.74
N HIS A 174 19.01 -5.94 1.62
CA HIS A 174 19.92 -5.22 2.51
C HIS A 174 19.92 -5.78 3.95
N SER A 175 18.94 -6.62 4.29
CA SER A 175 18.86 -7.24 5.62
C SER A 175 19.62 -8.57 5.68
N PRO A 176 20.50 -8.76 6.68
CA PRO A 176 21.15 -10.05 6.92
C PRO A 176 20.20 -11.12 7.48
N ARG A 177 18.95 -10.77 7.81
CA ARG A 177 17.98 -11.65 8.50
C ARG A 177 17.11 -12.45 7.54
N GLY A 178 17.31 -12.30 6.23
CA GLY A 178 16.47 -12.93 5.21
C GLY A 178 15.10 -12.24 5.08
N PRO A 179 14.10 -12.94 4.51
CA PRO A 179 12.81 -12.34 4.21
C PRO A 179 12.07 -11.84 5.46
N VAL A 180 11.45 -10.66 5.36
CA VAL A 180 10.76 -9.98 6.47
C VAL A 180 9.25 -9.95 6.20
N PHE A 181 8.44 -10.21 7.22
CA PHE A 181 6.99 -10.06 7.10
C PHE A 181 6.58 -8.61 7.36
N ILE A 182 5.79 -8.05 6.44
CA ILE A 182 5.19 -6.72 6.52
C ILE A 182 3.68 -6.92 6.59
N PRO A 183 3.05 -6.64 7.74
CA PRO A 183 1.60 -6.77 7.88
C PRO A 183 0.88 -5.64 7.16
N ILE A 184 -0.37 -5.89 6.79
CA ILE A 184 -1.26 -4.88 6.20
C ILE A 184 -1.58 -3.78 7.23
N GLU A 185 -1.70 -4.16 8.51
CA GLU A 185 -1.91 -3.26 9.64
C GLU A 185 -0.91 -3.54 10.75
N LYS A 186 -0.36 -2.48 11.34
CA LYS A 186 0.52 -2.56 12.51
C LYS A 186 -0.34 -2.37 13.77
N SER A 187 -0.21 -3.29 14.73
CA SER A 187 -0.85 -3.24 16.05
C SER A 187 -0.22 -2.18 16.96
#